data_AF-A0A8H4CAW4-F1
#
_entry.id   AF-A0A8H4CAW4-F1
#
_cell.length_a   1.000
_cell.length_b   1.000
_cell.length_c   1.000
_cell.angle_alpha   90.00
_cell.angle_beta   90.00
_cell.angle_gamma   90.00
#
_symmetry.space_group_name_H-M   'P 1'
#
loop_
_entity.id
_entity.type
_entity.pdbx_description
1 polymer ?
#
loop_
_entity_poly.entity_id
_entity_poly.type
_entity_poly.pdbx_seq_one_letter_code
_entity_poly.pdbx_strand_id
1 'polypeptide(L)' 'MVAASVLPLLAAKQRVTHKHDWMSSDALIACPDPCCPSQLKIIREGIRTFRHSETTAVPLTGNS' A
#
# COMPACT_ATOMS: atom_id res chain seq x y z
N MET A 1 -14.91 9.06 -5.90
CA MET A 1 -14.57 7.99 -6.87
C MET A 1 -13.06 7.67 -6.95
N VAL A 2 -12.15 8.51 -6.42
CA VAL A 2 -10.70 8.33 -6.59
C VAL A 2 -10.07 7.25 -5.66
N ALA A 3 -10.68 6.98 -4.50
CA ALA A 3 -10.12 6.03 -3.51
C ALA A 3 -10.05 4.57 -4.01
N ALA A 4 -10.96 4.18 -4.92
CA ALA A 4 -11.04 2.80 -5.41
C ALA A 4 -9.80 2.36 -6.20
N SER A 5 -9.11 3.28 -6.90
CA SER A 5 -7.91 2.93 -7.67
C SER A 5 -6.70 2.60 -6.79
N VAL A 6 -6.60 3.22 -5.62
CA VAL A 6 -5.37 3.17 -4.79
C VAL A 6 -5.38 2.00 -3.81
N LEU A 7 -6.54 1.64 -3.27
CA LEU A 7 -6.67 0.61 -2.24
C LEU A 7 -6.03 -0.73 -2.61
N PRO A 8 -6.20 -1.28 -3.84
CA PRO A 8 -5.62 -2.58 -4.20
C PRO A 8 -4.08 -2.56 -4.24
N LEU A 9 -3.47 -1.41 -4.53
CA LEU A 9 -2.02 -1.27 -4.72
C LEU A 9 -1.29 -0.92 -3.42
N LEU A 10 -2.03 -0.48 -2.39
CA LEU A 10 -1.43 0.01 -1.16
C LEU A 10 -0.65 -1.07 -0.41
N ALA A 11 -1.25 -2.25 -0.19
CA ALA A 11 -0.60 -3.36 0.51
C ALA A 11 0.66 -3.82 -0.23
N ALA A 12 0.58 -3.91 -1.55
CA ALA A 12 1.70 -4.33 -2.38
C ALA A 12 2.84 -3.28 -2.42
N LYS A 13 2.56 -2.00 -2.20
CA LYS A 13 3.57 -0.92 -2.05
C LYS A 13 4.07 -0.73 -0.62
N GLN A 14 3.42 -1.32 0.39
CA GLN A 14 3.90 -1.29 1.79
C GLN A 14 4.99 -2.34 2.06
N ARG A 15 5.02 -3.46 1.31
CA ARG A 15 6.04 -4.51 1.45
C ARG A 15 7.45 -4.00 1.11
N VAL A 16 8.50 -4.55 1.69
CA VAL A 16 9.87 -4.26 1.23
C VAL A 16 10.02 -4.74 -0.22
N THR A 17 10.37 -3.81 -1.12
CA THR A 17 10.53 -4.08 -2.55
C THR A 17 11.97 -3.82 -2.97
N HIS A 18 12.43 -4.52 -4.01
CA HIS A 18 13.75 -4.30 -4.57
C HIS A 18 13.83 -2.93 -5.27
N LYS A 19 15.04 -2.35 -5.34
CA LYS A 19 15.25 -1.03 -5.99
C LYS A 19 14.84 -1.01 -7.47
N HIS A 20 14.92 -2.16 -8.14
CA HIS A 20 14.57 -2.31 -9.56
C HIS A 20 13.18 -2.93 -9.80
N ASP A 21 12.33 -3.01 -8.78
CA ASP A 21 10.94 -3.42 -8.95
C ASP A 21 10.12 -2.26 -9.55
N TRP A 22 9.29 -2.53 -10.56
CA TRP A 22 8.36 -1.55 -11.13
C TRP A 22 7.39 -1.01 -10.06
N MET A 23 7.05 -1.85 -9.07
CA MET A 23 6.26 -1.44 -7.91
C MET A 23 6.94 -0.38 -7.03
N SER A 24 8.27 -0.22 -7.12
CA SER A 24 9.03 0.82 -6.43
C SER A 24 9.11 2.13 -7.23
N SER A 25 9.07 2.05 -8.56
CA SER A 25 9.25 3.20 -9.46
C SER A 25 7.92 3.84 -9.86
N ASP A 26 6.88 3.04 -10.14
CA ASP A 26 5.60 3.53 -10.64
C ASP A 26 4.67 3.93 -9.50
N ALA A 27 4.70 5.20 -9.10
CA ALA A 27 3.94 5.71 -7.95
C ALA A 27 2.64 6.43 -8.29
N LEU A 28 2.38 6.69 -9.58
CA LEU A 28 1.19 7.42 -10.04
C LEU A 28 0.06 6.46 -10.37
N ILE A 29 -1.14 6.78 -9.88
CA ILE A 29 -2.35 5.97 -10.05
C ILE A 29 -3.44 6.89 -10.57
N ALA A 30 -3.98 6.55 -11.74
CA ALA A 30 -5.09 7.28 -12.34
C ALA A 30 -6.42 6.97 -11.64
N CYS A 31 -7.34 7.93 -11.67
CA CYS A 31 -8.75 7.69 -11.36
C CYS A 31 -9.31 6.58 -12.28
N PRO A 32 -10.21 5.70 -11.81
CA PRO A 32 -10.71 4.62 -12.65
C PRO A 32 -11.80 5.12 -13.62
N ASP A 33 -12.30 6.34 -13.41
CA ASP A 33 -13.23 7.00 -14.31
C ASP A 33 -12.46 7.63 -15.49
N PRO A 34 -12.72 7.22 -16.75
CA PRO A 34 -12.03 7.74 -17.93
C PRO A 34 -12.24 9.24 -18.16
N CYS A 35 -13.32 9.84 -17.64
CA CYS A 35 -13.57 11.27 -17.73
C CYS A 35 -12.83 12.09 -16.66
N CYS A 36 -12.22 11.43 -15.68
CA CYS A 36 -11.58 12.09 -14.55
C CYS A 36 -10.06 12.18 -14.77
N PRO A 37 -9.48 13.38 -14.99
CA PRO A 37 -8.05 13.53 -15.22
C PRO A 37 -7.19 13.44 -13.95
N SER A 38 -7.81 13.14 -12.80
CA SER A 38 -7.10 13.13 -11.52
C SER A 38 -6.14 11.94 -11.39
N GLN A 39 -5.00 12.20 -10.77
CA GLN A 39 -3.99 11.20 -10.47
C GLN A 39 -3.56 11.33 -9.00
N LEU A 40 -3.32 10.20 -8.36
CA LEU A 40 -2.81 10.11 -7.01
C LEU A 40 -1.38 9.59 -7.04
N LYS A 41 -0.52 10.10 -6.16
CA LYS A 41 0.86 9.65 -6.01
C LYS A 41 1.05 8.99 -4.65
N ILE A 42 1.47 7.73 -4.62
CA ILE A 42 1.87 7.06 -3.37
C ILE A 42 3.33 7.42 -3.09
N ILE A 43 3.59 8.07 -1.96
CA ILE A 43 4.94 8.40 -1.50
C ILE A 43 5.33 7.43 -0.39
N ARG A 44 6.54 6.88 -0.50
CA ARG A 44 7.13 6.07 0.56
C ARG A 44 7.91 7.00 1.48
N GLU A 45 7.40 7.13 2.69
CA GLU A 45 8.02 7.90 3.76
C GLU A 45 9.06 7.01 4.48
N GLY A 46 8.95 6.86 5.79
CA GLY A 46 9.81 5.99 6.60
C GLY A 46 9.25 4.58 6.84
N ILE A 47 10.11 3.71 7.37
CA ILE A 47 9.73 2.39 7.86
C ILE A 47 9.04 2.57 9.22
N ARG A 48 7.90 1.88 9.40
CA ARG A 48 7.20 1.80 10.68
C ARG A 48 7.04 0.35 11.10
N THR A 49 7.30 0.09 12.38
CA THR A 49 7.08 -1.22 13.00
C THR A 49 5.70 -1.24 13.65
N PHE A 50 4.96 -2.33 13.43
CA PHE A 50 3.65 -2.56 14.06
C PHE A 50 3.75 -3.77 14.98
N ARG A 51 3.11 -3.69 16.15
CA ARG A 51 2.92 -4.86 17.02
C ARG A 51 1.62 -5.55 16.64
N HIS A 52 1.64 -6.88 16.60
CA HIS A 52 0.46 -7.69 16.28
C HIS A 52 -0.74 -7.33 17.18
N SER A 53 -0.50 -7.20 18.48
CA SER A 53 -1.51 -6.85 19.48
C SER A 53 -2.15 -5.48 19.29
N GLU A 54 -1.51 -4.55 18.56
CA GLU A 54 -2.03 -3.22 18.28
C GLU A 54 -2.90 -3.19 17.01
N THR A 55 -2.73 -4.18 16.12
CA THR A 55 -3.30 -4.15 14.76
C THR A 55 -4.25 -5.32 14.50
N THR A 56 -4.40 -6.26 15.44
CA THR A 56 -5.23 -7.46 15.25
C THR A 56 -5.86 -7.90 16.56
N ALA A 57 -7.17 -8.21 16.51
CA ALA A 57 -7.93 -8.73 17.66
C ALA A 57 -7.72 -10.24 17.89
N VAL A 58 -7.13 -10.94 16.91
CA VAL A 58 -6.83 -12.37 16.99
C VAL A 58 -5.51 -12.59 17.74
N PRO A 59 -5.49 -13.33 18.85
CA PRO A 59 -4.25 -13.61 19.58
C PRO A 59 -3.33 -14.54 18.76
N LEU A 60 -2.01 -14.36 18.92
CA LEU A 60 -1.02 -15.33 18.43
C LEU A 60 -1.01 -16.53 19.38
N THR A 61 -1.83 -17.54 19.10
CA THR A 61 -1.75 -18.82 19.80
C THR A 61 -0.47 -19.51 19.35
N GLY A 62 0.46 -19.73 20.28
CA GLY A 62 1.82 -20.18 19.98
C GLY A 62 1.87 -21.53 19.25
N ASN A 63 2.60 -21.56 18.14
CA ASN A 63 3.42 -22.70 17.80
C ASN A 63 4.83 -22.37 18.31
N SER A 64 5.13 -22.79 19.55
CA SER A 64 6.50 -23.07 20.00
C SER A 64 6.82 -24.53 19.69
#